data_AF-A0A1S6FQD2-F1
#
_entry.id   AF-A0A1S6FQD2-F1
#
_cell.length_a   1.000
_cell.length_b   1.000
_cell.length_c   1.000
_cell.angle_alpha   90.00
_cell.angle_beta   90.00
_cell.angle_gamma   90.00
#
_symmetry.space_group_name_H-M   'P 1'
#
loop_
_entity.id
_entity.type
_entity.pdbx_description
1 polymer ?
#
loop_
_entity_poly.entity_id
_entity_poly.type
_entity_poly.pdbx_seq_one_letter_code
_entity_poly.pdbx_strand_id
1 'polypeptide(L)'
;MPAQAQAEFTGAGEESELDCDGAAATIEGASNILTITGACTSLTVTGAGNRITVDLAQASRIQVVGADNEIRWRAPGTAKPRLSVTGAGNRISRQR
;
A
#
# COMPACT_ATOMS: atom_id res chain seq x y z
N MET A 1 -20.16 -3.01 3.70
CA MET A 1 -19.32 -4.19 3.97
C MET A 1 -18.08 -3.67 4.69
N PRO A 2 -17.59 -4.33 5.75
CA PRO A 2 -16.67 -3.70 6.68
C PRO A 2 -15.33 -3.49 5.98
N ALA A 3 -14.97 -2.23 5.75
CA ALA A 3 -13.57 -1.83 5.64
C ALA A 3 -12.98 -2.14 7.02
N GLN A 4 -12.46 -3.34 7.19
CA GLN A 4 -11.85 -3.73 8.45
C GLN A 4 -10.65 -2.80 8.65
N ALA A 5 -10.55 -2.20 9.83
CA ALA A 5 -9.33 -1.59 10.33
C ALA A 5 -8.31 -2.72 10.54
N GLN A 6 -7.87 -3.30 9.45
CA GLN A 6 -6.90 -4.37 9.42
C GLN A 6 -5.59 -3.71 9.06
N ALA A 7 -4.73 -3.58 10.07
CA ALA A 7 -3.33 -3.30 9.83
C ALA A 7 -2.64 -4.43 9.04
N GLU A 8 -3.35 -5.51 8.70
CA GLU A 8 -2.82 -6.75 8.16
C GLU A 8 -3.83 -7.38 7.17
N PHE A 9 -3.45 -7.44 5.90
CA PHE A 9 -4.19 -8.14 4.86
C PHE A 9 -3.37 -9.33 4.37
N THR A 10 -4.01 -10.50 4.24
CA THR A 10 -3.37 -11.68 3.65
C THR A 10 -4.29 -12.33 2.64
N GLY A 11 -3.84 -12.47 1.38
CA GLY A 11 -4.66 -13.03 0.29
C GLY A 11 -3.85 -13.32 -0.97
N ALA A 12 -4.45 -13.98 -1.97
CA ALA A 12 -3.81 -14.20 -3.26
C ALA A 12 -4.81 -14.13 -4.42
N GLY A 13 -4.68 -13.09 -5.25
CA GLY A 13 -5.64 -12.81 -6.32
C GLY A 13 -6.95 -12.21 -5.82
N GLU A 14 -6.94 -11.59 -4.64
CA GLU A 14 -8.12 -10.98 -4.03
C GLU A 14 -8.12 -9.45 -4.14
N GLU A 15 -9.33 -8.90 -4.14
CA GLU A 15 -9.56 -7.45 -4.14
C GLU A 15 -10.12 -7.03 -2.79
N SER A 16 -9.51 -6.03 -2.16
CA SER A 16 -9.96 -5.55 -0.85
C SER A 16 -9.66 -4.08 -0.62
N GLU A 17 -10.47 -3.47 0.24
CA GLU A 17 -10.32 -2.09 0.66
C GLU A 17 -9.96 -2.05 2.15
N LEU A 18 -8.91 -1.32 2.48
CA LEU A 18 -8.46 -1.12 3.85
C LEU A 18 -8.51 0.35 4.21
N ASP A 19 -8.86 0.61 5.46
CA ASP A 19 -8.69 1.93 6.03
C ASP A 19 -7.64 1.86 7.14
N CYS A 20 -6.61 2.70 7.02
CA CYS A 20 -5.55 2.75 8.02
C CYS A 20 -5.95 3.53 9.27
N ASP A 21 -6.95 4.42 9.23
CA ASP A 21 -7.30 5.35 10.33
C ASP A 21 -6.08 5.95 11.06
N GLY A 22 -5.02 6.31 10.32
CA GLY A 22 -3.74 6.82 10.86
C GLY A 22 -2.72 5.78 11.35
N ALA A 23 -3.04 4.49 11.34
CA ALA A 23 -2.17 3.38 11.70
C ALA A 23 -1.24 2.92 10.55
N ALA A 24 -0.45 1.88 10.82
CA ALA A 24 0.36 1.18 9.84
C ALA A 24 -0.42 0.03 9.22
N ALA A 25 -0.39 -0.11 7.90
CA ALA A 25 -0.97 -1.26 7.19
C ALA A 25 0.12 -2.16 6.61
N THR A 26 -0.11 -3.46 6.67
CA THR A 26 0.76 -4.54 6.19
C THR A 26 -0.08 -5.41 5.26
N ILE A 27 0.45 -5.70 4.10
CA ILE A 27 -0.21 -6.53 3.08
C ILE A 27 0.75 -7.66 2.77
N GLU A 28 0.27 -8.88 2.81
CA GLU A 28 1.02 -10.09 2.45
C GLU A 28 0.25 -10.89 1.41
N GLY A 29 0.88 -11.20 0.29
CA GLY A 29 0.21 -11.97 -0.76
C GLY A 29 0.73 -11.75 -2.17
N ALA A 30 0.07 -12.35 -3.16
CA ALA A 30 0.45 -12.20 -4.56
C ALA A 30 -0.75 -11.87 -5.44
N SER A 31 -0.53 -11.02 -6.45
CA SER A 31 -1.55 -10.64 -7.45
C SER A 31 -2.81 -10.00 -6.85
N ASN A 32 -2.72 -9.36 -5.68
CA ASN A 32 -3.87 -8.74 -5.02
C ASN A 32 -4.09 -7.31 -5.50
N ILE A 33 -5.35 -6.85 -5.43
CA ILE A 33 -5.73 -5.47 -5.73
C ILE A 33 -6.23 -4.82 -4.45
N LEU A 34 -5.45 -3.89 -3.90
CA LEU A 34 -5.82 -3.23 -2.65
C LEU A 34 -6.04 -1.74 -2.81
N THR A 35 -7.10 -1.23 -2.21
CA THR A 35 -7.35 0.19 -2.08
C THR A 35 -7.25 0.58 -0.62
N ILE A 36 -6.37 1.50 -0.30
CA ILE A 36 -6.05 1.88 1.07
C ILE A 36 -6.38 3.35 1.25
N THR A 37 -7.26 3.64 2.20
CA THR A 37 -7.70 4.99 2.58
C THR A 37 -7.36 5.27 4.05
N GLY A 38 -7.62 6.48 4.54
CA GLY A 38 -7.52 6.75 5.98
C GLY A 38 -6.17 7.30 6.47
N ALA A 39 -5.47 8.12 5.66
CA ALA A 39 -4.29 8.87 6.09
C ALA A 39 -3.18 8.00 6.74
N CYS A 40 -2.84 6.86 6.12
CA CYS A 40 -1.83 5.93 6.64
C CYS A 40 -0.49 6.64 6.90
N THR A 41 0.11 6.37 8.06
CA THR A 41 1.46 6.82 8.39
C THR A 41 2.53 5.83 7.91
N SER A 42 2.17 4.55 7.74
CA SER A 42 3.05 3.53 7.18
C SER A 42 2.28 2.48 6.39
N LEU A 43 2.88 2.01 5.31
CA LEU A 43 2.37 0.94 4.46
C LEU A 43 3.50 -0.04 4.18
N THR A 44 3.29 -1.31 4.45
CA THR A 44 4.22 -2.40 4.17
C THR A 44 3.52 -3.40 3.24
N VAL A 45 4.19 -3.80 2.17
CA VAL A 45 3.65 -4.70 1.16
C VAL A 45 4.65 -5.82 0.96
N THR A 46 4.22 -7.06 1.07
CA THR A 46 5.04 -8.25 0.97
C THR A 46 4.43 -9.21 -0.06
N GLY A 47 5.23 -9.61 -1.05
CA GLY A 47 4.91 -10.61 -2.06
C GLY A 47 5.10 -10.10 -3.49
N ALA A 48 4.37 -10.63 -4.47
CA ALA A 48 4.66 -10.36 -5.88
C ALA A 48 3.42 -10.10 -6.75
N GLY A 49 3.54 -9.20 -7.73
CA GLY A 49 2.45 -8.89 -8.66
C GLY A 49 1.28 -8.10 -8.04
N ASN A 50 1.44 -7.53 -6.84
CA ASN A 50 0.35 -6.82 -6.17
C ASN A 50 0.13 -5.44 -6.77
N ARG A 51 -1.12 -5.03 -6.89
CA ARG A 51 -1.54 -3.70 -7.37
C ARG A 51 -2.21 -2.93 -6.24
N ILE A 52 -1.51 -1.95 -5.69
CA ILE A 52 -1.97 -1.27 -4.47
C ILE A 52 -2.17 0.21 -4.74
N THR A 53 -3.34 0.73 -4.38
CA THR A 53 -3.68 2.14 -4.46
C THR A 53 -3.84 2.69 -3.04
N VAL A 54 -2.94 3.55 -2.57
CA VAL A 54 -2.98 4.10 -1.20
C VAL A 54 -3.14 5.61 -1.20
N ASP A 55 -3.97 6.14 -0.30
CA ASP A 55 -4.06 7.56 0.03
C ASP A 55 -3.25 7.84 1.31
N LEU A 56 -2.19 8.60 1.16
CA LEU A 56 -1.17 8.83 2.18
C LEU A 56 -1.33 10.18 2.87
N ALA A 57 -1.05 10.20 4.17
CA ALA A 57 -0.91 11.44 4.93
C ALA A 57 0.36 12.21 4.56
N GLN A 58 0.46 13.46 5.04
CA GLN A 58 1.59 14.37 4.80
C GLN A 58 2.97 13.75 5.11
N ALA A 59 3.07 12.92 6.14
CA ALA A 59 4.28 12.22 6.55
C ALA A 59 4.00 10.72 6.66
N SER A 60 4.39 9.98 5.63
CA SER A 60 4.09 8.56 5.53
C SER A 60 5.26 7.75 4.98
N ARG A 61 5.23 6.43 5.16
CA ARG A 61 6.25 5.50 4.65
C ARG A 61 5.59 4.41 3.83
N ILE A 62 6.16 4.08 2.69
CA ILE A 62 5.78 2.95 1.86
C ILE A 62 6.97 2.00 1.80
N GLN A 63 6.77 0.76 2.20
CA GLN A 63 7.74 -0.30 2.12
C GLN A 63 7.17 -1.42 1.24
N VAL A 64 7.94 -1.83 0.26
CA VAL A 64 7.60 -2.90 -0.69
C VAL A 64 8.66 -3.97 -0.56
N VAL A 65 8.24 -5.23 -0.47
CA VAL A 65 9.08 -6.39 -0.30
C VAL A 65 8.62 -7.46 -1.26
N GLY A 66 9.46 -7.84 -2.22
CA GLY A 66 9.20 -8.85 -3.24
C GLY A 66 9.39 -8.30 -4.65
N ALA A 67 8.65 -8.84 -5.63
CA ALA A 67 8.92 -8.57 -7.05
C ALA A 67 7.68 -8.22 -7.89
N ASP A 68 7.85 -7.41 -8.93
CA ASP A 68 6.78 -7.05 -9.89
C ASP A 68 5.52 -6.42 -9.25
N ASN A 69 5.65 -5.74 -8.11
CA ASN A 69 4.53 -5.04 -7.49
C ASN A 69 4.30 -3.66 -8.11
N GLU A 70 3.05 -3.28 -8.38
CA GLU A 70 2.65 -1.95 -8.85
C GLU A 70 1.98 -1.18 -7.71
N ILE A 71 2.68 -0.19 -7.15
CA ILE A 71 2.13 0.69 -6.11
C ILE A 71 1.80 2.05 -6.68
N ARG A 72 0.58 2.50 -6.42
CA ARG A 72 0.02 3.78 -6.77
C ARG A 72 -0.30 4.52 -5.49
N TRP A 73 0.31 5.67 -5.27
CA TRP A 73 0.04 6.46 -4.07
C TRP A 73 -0.47 7.86 -4.41
N ARG A 74 -1.46 8.32 -3.66
CA ARG A 74 -1.94 9.70 -3.65
C ARG A 74 -1.53 10.35 -2.35
N ALA A 75 -1.21 11.63 -2.42
CA ALA A 75 -0.92 12.40 -1.22
C ALA A 75 -1.30 13.87 -1.44
N PRO A 76 -1.91 14.53 -0.44
CA PRO A 76 -2.32 15.92 -0.55
C PRO A 76 -1.10 16.84 -0.56
N GLY A 77 -1.05 17.75 -1.54
CA GLY A 77 0.00 18.79 -1.65
C GLY A 77 1.41 18.26 -1.93
N THR A 78 2.37 18.64 -1.08
CA THR A 78 3.82 18.35 -1.21
C THR A 78 4.29 17.24 -0.25
N ALA A 79 3.38 16.39 0.21
CA ALA A 79 3.72 15.23 1.02
C ALA A 79 4.82 14.39 0.35
N LYS A 80 5.92 14.14 1.08
CA LYS A 80 7.05 13.31 0.64
C LYS A 80 7.06 12.02 1.45
N PRO A 81 6.37 10.96 0.97
CA PRO A 81 6.45 9.67 1.63
C PRO A 81 7.85 9.08 1.49
N ARG A 82 8.29 8.34 2.51
CA ARG A 82 9.52 7.55 2.44
C ARG A 82 9.24 6.26 1.69
N LEU A 83 9.76 6.12 0.49
CA LEU A 83 9.65 4.89 -0.29
C LEU A 83 10.85 3.98 -0.02
N SER A 84 10.58 2.72 0.30
CA SER A 84 11.57 1.67 0.47
C SER A 84 11.13 0.47 -0.36
N VAL A 85 11.98 0.02 -1.26
CA VAL A 85 11.65 -1.05 -2.19
C VAL A 85 12.70 -2.13 -2.05
N THR A 86 12.26 -3.35 -1.78
CA THR A 86 13.10 -4.51 -1.53
C THR A 86 12.72 -5.59 -2.52
N GLY A 87 13.66 -6.01 -3.36
CA GLY A 87 13.44 -6.96 -4.46
C GLY A 87 13.50 -6.28 -5.84
N ALA A 88 12.98 -6.93 -6.88
CA ALA A 88 13.21 -6.55 -8.28
C ALA A 88 11.91 -6.35 -9.07
N GLY A 89 11.88 -5.45 -10.05
CA GLY A 89 10.70 -5.25 -10.92
C GLY A 89 9.54 -4.46 -10.30
N ASN A 90 9.67 -3.98 -9.07
CA ASN A 90 8.62 -3.17 -8.44
C ASN A 90 8.50 -1.78 -9.10
N ARG A 91 7.27 -1.35 -9.34
CA ARG A 91 6.93 -0.07 -9.98
C ARG A 91 6.10 0.78 -9.04
N ILE A 92 6.59 1.98 -8.72
CA ILE A 92 5.89 2.88 -7.82
C ILE A 92 5.61 4.20 -8.51
N SER A 93 4.34 4.56 -8.58
CA SER A 93 3.85 5.74 -9.30
C SER A 93 3.00 6.61 -8.38
N ARG A 94 3.20 7.92 -8.47
CA ARG A 94 2.29 8.87 -7.82
C ARG A 94 1.03 9.00 -8.68
N GLN A 95 -0.14 8.72 -8.13
CA GLN A 95 -1.42 9.10 -8.71
C GLN A 95 -1.63 10.60 -8.43
N ARG A 96 -1.91 11.36 -9.48
CA ARG A 96 -1.98 12.83 -9.46
C ARG A 96 -3.38 13.32 -9.13
#